data_AF-A0A843WRA8-F1
#
_entry.id   AF-A0A843WRA8-F1
#
_cell.length_a   1.000
_cell.length_b   1.000
_cell.length_c   1.000
_cell.angle_alpha   90.00
_cell.angle_beta   90.00
_cell.angle_gamma   90.00
#
_symmetry.space_group_name_H-M   'P 1'
#
loop_
_entity.id
_entity.type
_entity.pdbx_description
1 polymer ?
#
loop_
_entity_poly.entity_id
_entity_poly.type
_entity_poly.pdbx_seq_one_letter_code
_entity_poly.pdbx_strand_id
1 'polypeptide(L)' 'MGTTDLKIQTETVQLGMPSNICCVVVEYLPGGALKTYLIKKWRKKLTFKVVVKIAIDLARG' A
#
# COMPACT_ATOMS: atom_id res chain seq x y z
N MET A 1 -15.85 -0.42 6.95
CA MET A 1 -16.12 -0.26 5.50
C MET A 1 -16.64 1.15 5.28
N GLY A 2 -15.86 2.00 4.61
CA GLY A 2 -16.25 3.34 4.13
C GLY A 2 -16.62 4.38 5.20
N THR A 3 -15.71 5.29 5.52
CA THR A 3 -16.09 6.53 6.22
C THR A 3 -16.65 7.51 5.19
N THR A 4 -17.96 7.71 5.18
CA THR A 4 -18.66 8.68 4.31
C THR A 4 -18.42 10.15 4.70
N ASP A 5 -17.68 10.42 5.78
CA ASP A 5 -17.57 11.76 6.38
C ASP A 5 -16.13 12.25 6.63
N LEU A 6 -15.15 11.76 5.86
CA LEU A 6 -13.82 12.38 5.87
C LEU A 6 -13.88 13.68 5.04
N LYS A 7 -14.32 14.78 5.66
CA LYS A 7 -14.33 16.12 5.06
C LYS A 7 -12.89 16.65 5.01
N ILE A 8 -12.10 16.15 4.06
CA ILE A 8 -10.79 16.70 3.70
C ILE A 8 -11.08 18.07 3.10
N GLN A 9 -11.08 19.10 3.95
CA GLN A 9 -11.24 20.48 3.52
C GLN A 9 -9.97 20.88 2.76
N THR A 10 -9.96 20.65 1.45
CA THR A 10 -8.98 21.24 0.56
C THR A 10 -9.32 22.72 0.45
N GLU A 11 -8.53 23.52 1.15
CA GLU A 11 -8.64 24.97 1.14
C GLU A 11 -8.48 25.44 -0.32
N THR A 12 -9.56 26.01 -0.88
CA THR A 12 -9.57 26.87 -2.08
C THR A 12 -9.47 26.27 -3.50
N VAL A 13 -9.86 25.02 -3.77
CA VAL A 13 -10.35 24.66 -5.12
C VAL A 13 -11.47 23.63 -5.02
N GLN A 14 -12.70 24.02 -5.37
CA GLN A 14 -13.80 23.08 -5.63
C GLN A 14 -13.50 22.28 -6.90
N LEU A 15 -12.54 21.37 -6.84
CA LEU A 15 -12.45 20.27 -7.79
C LEU A 15 -13.64 19.38 -7.48
N GLY A 16 -14.65 19.39 -8.36
CA GLY A 16 -15.85 18.59 -8.24
C GLY A 16 -15.47 17.14 -7.95
N MET A 17 -15.59 16.74 -6.69
CA MET A 17 -15.28 15.39 -6.27
C MET A 17 -16.37 14.48 -6.84
N PRO A 18 -16.06 13.57 -7.77
CA PRO A 18 -17.07 12.64 -8.26
C PRO A 18 -17.60 11.85 -7.07
N SER A 19 -18.92 11.70 -7.00
CA SER A 19 -19.69 11.10 -5.89
C SER A 19 -19.35 9.64 -5.57
N ASN A 20 -18.33 9.08 -6.21
CA ASN A 20 -17.98 7.66 -6.23
C ASN A 20 -16.54 7.40 -5.75
N ILE A 21 -15.91 8.33 -5.01
CA ILE A 21 -14.56 8.14 -4.47
C ILE A 21 -14.65 7.51 -3.07
N CYS A 22 -13.96 6.39 -2.87
CA CYS A 22 -13.79 5.77 -1.55
C CYS A 22 -12.36 6.05 -1.05
N CYS A 23 -12.23 6.80 0.05
CA CYS A 23 -10.97 7.00 0.74
C CYS A 23 -10.92 6.07 1.95
N VAL A 24 -9.85 5.29 2.09
CA VAL A 24 -9.62 4.41 3.24
C VAL A 24 -8.30 4.81 3.88
N VAL A 25 -8.38 5.26 5.14
CA VAL A 25 -7.19 5.52 5.96
C VAL A 25 -6.76 4.20 6.60
N VAL A 26 -5.53 3.79 6.34
CA VAL A 26 -4.92 2.57 6.88
C VAL A 26 -3.57 2.90 7.50
N GLU A 27 -3.02 1.97 8.26
CA GLU A 27 -1.67 2.07 8.79
C GLU A 27 -0.65 2.27 7.66
N TYR A 28 0.28 3.21 7.86
CA TYR A 28 1.39 3.41 6.95
C TYR A 28 2.53 2.45 7.27
N LEU A 29 2.82 1.55 6.33
CA LEU A 29 3.97 0.64 6.41
C LEU A 29 5.16 1.20 5.62
N PRO A 30 6.26 1.59 6.28
CA PRO A 30 7.46 2.03 5.57
C PRO A 30 8.14 0.83 4.88
N GLY A 31 8.78 1.07 3.72
CA GLY A 31 9.53 0.04 2.98
C GLY A 31 9.02 -0.25 1.57
N GLY A 32 7.81 0.23 1.24
CA GLY A 32 7.23 0.10 -0.10
C GLY A 32 6.73 -1.31 -0.42
N ALA A 33 6.45 -1.57 -1.70
CA ALA A 33 5.85 -2.83 -2.13
C ALA A 33 6.86 -3.97 -2.31
N LEU A 34 6.44 -5.21 -2.00
CA LEU A 34 7.23 -6.43 -2.25
C LEU A 34 7.73 -6.52 -3.71
N LYS A 35 6.90 -6.09 -4.68
CA LYS A 35 7.27 -6.04 -6.10
C LYS A 35 8.54 -5.20 -6.33
N THR A 36 8.64 -4.01 -5.76
CA THR A 36 9.80 -3.12 -5.99
C THR A 36 11.06 -3.67 -5.31
N TYR A 37 10.91 -4.30 -4.14
CA TYR A 37 12.00 -4.99 -3.45
C TYR A 37 12.60 -6.11 -4.31
N LEU A 38 11.76 -6.98 -4.89
CA LEU A 38 12.22 -8.10 -5.73
C LEU A 38 12.91 -7.61 -7.01
N ILE A 39 12.33 -6.61 -7.71
CA ILE A 39 12.92 -6.05 -8.93
C ILE A 39 14.30 -5.44 -8.64
N LYS A 40 14.45 -4.67 -7.56
CA LYS A 40 15.73 -4.05 -7.18
C LYS A 40 16.81 -5.08 -6.88
N LYS A 41 16.44 -6.26 -6.37
CA LYS A 41 17.38 -7.34 -6.05
C LYS A 41 17.47 -8.41 -7.13
N TRP A 42 16.88 -8.22 -8.31
CA TRP A 42 16.77 -9.32 -9.26
C TRP A 42 18.11 -9.79 -9.85
N ARG A 43 19.11 -8.91 -9.92
CA ARG A 43 20.48 -9.27 -10.33
C ARG A 43 21.25 -10.13 -9.31
N LYS A 44 20.89 -10.08 -8.02
CA LYS A 44 21.55 -10.85 -6.96
C LYS A 44 20.52 -11.72 -6.26
N LYS A 45 20.61 -13.04 -6.41
CA LYS A 45 19.66 -13.98 -5.80
C LYS A 45 19.48 -13.68 -4.31
N LEU A 46 18.23 -13.55 -3.89
CA LEU A 46 17.86 -13.46 -2.49
C LEU A 46 18.19 -14.78 -1.80
N THR A 47 18.61 -14.69 -0.54
CA THR A 47 18.89 -15.88 0.27
C THR A 47 17.59 -16.67 0.47
N PHE A 48 17.65 -17.99 0.32
CA PHE A 48 16.46 -18.85 0.36
C PHE A 48 15.62 -18.65 1.63
N LYS A 49 16.28 -18.52 2.80
CA LYS A 49 15.61 -18.23 4.08
C LYS A 49 14.74 -16.97 4.05
N VAL A 50 15.16 -15.93 3.32
CA VAL A 50 14.40 -14.68 3.18
C VAL A 50 13.15 -14.92 2.33
N VAL A 51 13.29 -15.66 1.23
CA VAL A 51 12.17 -15.99 0.34
C VAL A 51 11.11 -16.82 1.06
N VAL A 52 11.54 -17.83 1.83
CA VAL A 52 10.63 -18.66 2.65
C VAL A 52 9.88 -17.81 3.67
N LYS A 53 10.58 -16.89 4.36
CA LYS A 53 9.92 -15.99 5.31
C LYS A 53 8.87 -15.10 4.64
N ILE A 54 9.20 -14.49 3.49
CA ILE A 54 8.24 -13.67 2.73
C ILE A 54 7.00 -14.49 2.34
N ALA A 55 7.18 -15.74 1.89
CA ALA A 55 6.06 -16.60 1.53
C ALA A 55 5.17 -16.95 2.72
N ILE A 56 5.77 -17.25 3.89
CA ILE A 56 5.03 -17.54 5.12
C ILE A 56 4.28 -16.30 5.61
N ASP A 57 4.94 -15.13 5.61
CA ASP A 57 4.32 -13.88 6.02
C ASP A 57 3.15 -13.54 5.10
N LEU A 58 3.27 -13.73 3.78
CA LEU A 58 2.18 -13.53 2.82
C LEU A 58 1.02 -14.52 3.01
N ALA A 59 1.31 -15.78 3.32
CA ALA A 59 0.28 -16.81 3.50
C ALA A 59 -0.57 -16.59 4.77
N ARG A 60 -0.09 -15.81 5.73
CA ARG A 60 -0.82 -15.47 6.96
C ARG A 60 -1.82 -14.34 6.79
N GLY A 61 -1.71 -13.57 5.70
CA GLY A 61 -2.43 -12.31 5.50
C GLY A 61 -1.73 -11.13 6.17
#